data_AF-A0A7D5M7U7-F1
#
_entry.id   AF-A0A7D5M7U7-F1
#
_cell.length_a   1.000
_cell.length_b   1.000
_cell.length_c   1.000
_cell.angle_alpha   90.00
_cell.angle_beta   90.00
_cell.angle_gamma   90.00
#
_symmetry.space_group_name_H-M   'P 1'
#
loop_
_entity.id
_entity.type
_entity.pdbx_description
1 polymer ?
#
loop_
_entity_poly.entity_id
_entity_poly.type
_entity_poly.pdbx_seq_one_letter_code
_entity_poly.pdbx_strand_id
1 'polypeptide(L)'
;MTKVLLQVLIAVGVLSSVSLLTVNAFAENAGCGRDCEAPTLGVLDDGLRVVENGLTINSRSINVEGQIQSIPTTTFNTGDTVKIRLVVYENSGVSALRHTALSISDYADDKHRSDLATVSFDQNFLGTKTTVVTDHDGYLGGATAKATELNEFSTLVEFSFKVMRPFETSAVIVESWDANLSSRTNVFLNAVRADGDPIVEKAPIRPANIVPAPLKQVKAGVEPEQVECREGFELVIRSVTGAPACVYPFTAEILRNWDMVADN
;
A
#
# COMPACT_ATOMS: atom_id res chain seq x y z
N MET A 1 -48.30 -0.37 -75.33
CA MET A 1 -47.78 -1.74 -75.12
C MET A 1 -46.46 -1.63 -74.36
N THR A 2 -46.39 -2.20 -73.14
CA THR A 2 -45.23 -2.85 -72.48
C THR A 2 -43.84 -2.16 -72.60
N LYS A 3 -43.01 -1.94 -71.57
CA LYS A 3 -42.90 -2.44 -70.19
C LYS A 3 -41.60 -1.83 -69.60
N VAL A 4 -41.44 -1.88 -68.27
CA VAL A 4 -40.17 -1.89 -67.47
C VAL A 4 -39.57 -0.49 -67.18
N LEU A 5 -39.67 0.01 -65.93
CA LEU A 5 -38.76 -0.16 -64.76
C LEU A 5 -37.39 0.53 -64.99
N LEU A 6 -36.70 1.17 -64.05
CA LEU A 6 -36.87 1.44 -62.63
C LEU A 6 -35.83 2.54 -62.28
N GLN A 7 -36.29 3.46 -61.43
CA GLN A 7 -35.62 4.50 -60.63
C GLN A 7 -34.08 4.63 -60.61
N VAL A 8 -33.69 5.88 -60.92
CA VAL A 8 -32.50 6.69 -60.55
C VAL A 8 -31.60 6.13 -59.43
N LEU A 9 -30.35 5.86 -59.78
CA LEU A 9 -29.20 5.69 -58.88
C LEU A 9 -28.47 7.04 -58.75
N ILE A 10 -28.69 7.76 -57.64
CA ILE A 10 -27.78 8.82 -57.16
C ILE A 10 -27.79 8.80 -55.63
N ALA A 11 -26.71 8.27 -55.03
CA ALA A 11 -26.18 8.69 -53.73
C ALA A 11 -24.87 7.93 -53.46
N VAL A 12 -23.78 8.35 -54.11
CA VAL A 12 -22.43 8.10 -53.60
C VAL A 12 -22.10 9.26 -52.69
N GLY A 13 -22.00 8.98 -51.39
CA GLY A 13 -21.73 9.98 -50.37
C GLY A 13 -22.02 9.45 -48.97
N VAL A 14 -21.61 8.22 -48.67
CA VAL A 14 -21.53 7.79 -47.27
C VAL A 14 -20.38 8.57 -46.67
N LEU A 15 -20.74 9.53 -45.82
CA LEU A 15 -19.83 10.22 -44.92
C LEU A 15 -19.02 9.18 -44.15
N SER A 16 -17.78 8.98 -44.57
CA SER A 16 -16.70 8.47 -43.73
C SER A 16 -16.33 9.57 -42.74
N SER A 17 -17.21 9.84 -41.79
CA SER A 17 -16.82 10.46 -40.53
C SER A 17 -16.05 9.40 -39.75
N VAL A 18 -14.75 9.31 -40.03
CA VAL A 18 -13.78 8.73 -39.10
C VAL A 18 -13.88 9.59 -37.86
N SER A 19 -14.68 9.15 -36.89
CA SER A 19 -14.61 9.67 -35.54
C SER A 19 -13.21 9.36 -35.06
N LEU A 20 -12.33 10.35 -35.16
CA LEU A 20 -11.09 10.40 -34.41
C LEU A 20 -11.52 10.33 -32.94
N LEU A 21 -11.50 9.11 -32.39
CA LEU A 21 -11.47 8.91 -30.96
C LEU A 21 -10.24 9.67 -30.50
N THR A 22 -10.47 10.82 -29.88
CA THR A 22 -9.50 11.51 -29.07
C THR A 22 -9.09 10.53 -27.99
N VAL A 23 -7.96 9.86 -28.20
CA VAL A 23 -7.19 9.27 -27.12
C VAL A 23 -6.94 10.44 -26.18
N ASN A 24 -7.52 10.39 -24.99
CA ASN A 24 -7.06 11.24 -23.90
C ASN A 24 -5.61 10.79 -23.65
N ALA A 25 -4.66 11.45 -24.29
CA ALA A 25 -3.27 11.41 -23.87
C ALA A 25 -3.25 12.08 -22.51
N PHE A 26 -3.39 11.29 -21.45
CA PHE A 26 -3.04 11.73 -20.12
C PHE A 26 -1.56 12.07 -20.17
N ALA A 27 -1.20 13.23 -19.63
CA ALA A 27 0.18 13.71 -19.58
C ALA A 27 0.97 12.93 -18.51
N GLU A 28 1.07 11.62 -18.66
CA GLU A 28 2.13 10.80 -18.07
C GLU A 28 3.32 10.97 -19.03
N ASN A 29 4.51 11.37 -18.55
CA ASN A 29 5.76 11.57 -19.33
C ASN A 29 6.11 12.97 -19.86
N ALA A 30 5.56 14.06 -19.33
CA ALA A 30 6.06 15.42 -19.63
C ALA A 30 7.43 15.70 -18.96
N GLY A 31 8.48 14.96 -19.32
CA GLY A 31 9.84 15.16 -18.79
C GLY A 31 10.83 13.99 -18.88
N CYS A 32 10.46 12.84 -19.44
CA CYS A 32 11.37 11.69 -19.51
C CYS A 32 12.52 11.96 -20.49
N GLY A 33 13.76 11.76 -20.02
CA GLY A 33 14.95 12.12 -20.79
C GLY A 33 15.34 11.10 -21.87
N ARG A 34 14.96 9.82 -21.73
CA ARG A 34 15.30 8.72 -22.66
C ARG A 34 14.36 7.51 -22.59
N ASP A 35 14.15 6.96 -21.40
CA ASP A 35 13.19 5.87 -21.17
C ASP A 35 11.94 6.43 -20.51
N CYS A 36 10.78 6.11 -21.06
CA CYS A 36 9.47 6.63 -20.66
C CYS A 36 8.45 5.50 -20.48
N GLU A 37 8.85 4.25 -20.71
CA GLU A 37 7.94 3.13 -20.49
C GLU A 37 7.94 2.82 -19.00
N ALA A 38 6.77 2.90 -18.39
CA ALA A 38 6.62 2.52 -17.00
C ALA A 38 6.49 1.00 -16.85
N PRO A 39 6.83 0.43 -15.67
CA PRO A 39 6.55 -0.96 -15.39
C PRO A 39 5.08 -1.29 -15.62
N THR A 40 4.78 -2.44 -16.21
CA THR A 40 3.40 -2.84 -16.56
C THR A 40 3.06 -4.26 -16.13
N LEU A 41 1.76 -4.49 -15.91
CA LEU A 41 1.21 -5.82 -15.63
C LEU A 41 0.58 -6.48 -16.86
N GLY A 42 0.61 -5.85 -18.04
CA GLY A 42 -0.15 -6.37 -19.18
C GLY A 42 0.31 -5.84 -20.51
N VAL A 43 -0.07 -4.61 -20.82
CA VAL A 43 0.17 -3.95 -22.10
C VAL A 43 1.12 -2.76 -21.94
N LEU A 44 1.90 -2.46 -22.98
CA LEU A 44 2.67 -1.23 -23.10
C LEU A 44 1.76 -0.06 -23.52
N ASP A 45 2.29 1.16 -23.55
CA ASP A 45 1.53 2.36 -23.96
C ASP A 45 1.05 2.30 -25.43
N ASP A 46 1.74 1.53 -26.28
CA ASP A 46 1.33 1.29 -27.67
C ASP A 46 0.27 0.18 -27.82
N GLY A 47 -0.16 -0.42 -26.71
CA GLY A 47 -1.14 -1.49 -26.65
C GLY A 47 -0.57 -2.89 -26.89
N LEU A 48 0.74 -3.05 -27.10
CA LEU A 48 1.37 -4.36 -27.21
C LEU A 48 1.30 -5.10 -25.87
N ARG A 49 0.73 -6.30 -25.87
CA ARG A 49 0.74 -7.16 -24.70
C ARG A 49 2.12 -7.78 -24.49
N VAL A 50 2.69 -7.55 -23.31
CA VAL A 50 3.98 -8.09 -22.85
C VAL A 50 3.83 -9.04 -21.66
N VAL A 51 2.69 -8.99 -20.95
CA VAL A 51 2.36 -9.89 -19.85
C VAL A 51 0.97 -10.49 -20.05
N GLU A 52 0.90 -11.80 -19.94
CA GLU A 52 -0.35 -12.55 -19.76
C GLU A 52 -0.57 -12.81 -18.28
N ASN A 53 -1.82 -12.77 -17.84
CA ASN A 53 -2.23 -13.10 -16.47
C ASN A 53 -1.49 -12.28 -15.39
N GLY A 54 -1.26 -11.01 -15.65
CA GLY A 54 -0.44 -10.13 -14.82
C GLY A 54 -0.91 -9.93 -13.38
N LEU A 55 -2.20 -10.13 -13.11
CA LEU A 55 -2.74 -10.18 -11.76
C LEU A 55 -3.26 -11.58 -11.46
N THR A 56 -2.86 -12.13 -10.32
CA THR A 56 -3.48 -13.34 -9.77
C THR A 56 -3.85 -13.11 -8.31
N ILE A 57 -5.14 -13.23 -7.98
CA ILE A 57 -5.65 -13.20 -6.61
C ILE A 57 -6.01 -14.65 -6.24
N ASN A 58 -5.27 -15.23 -5.29
CA ASN A 58 -5.29 -16.65 -4.97
C ASN A 58 -5.07 -17.54 -6.22
N SER A 59 -6.10 -18.27 -6.67
CA SER A 59 -6.04 -19.14 -7.85
C SER A 59 -6.58 -18.50 -9.13
N ARG A 60 -7.11 -17.27 -9.06
CA ARG A 60 -7.74 -16.60 -10.20
C ARG A 60 -6.77 -15.65 -10.87
N SER A 61 -6.40 -15.98 -12.10
CA SER A 61 -5.58 -15.14 -12.97
C SER A 61 -6.43 -14.23 -13.85
N ILE A 62 -5.93 -13.01 -14.06
CA ILE A 62 -6.62 -11.91 -14.73
C ILE A 62 -5.62 -11.21 -15.64
N ASN A 63 -6.03 -10.98 -16.89
CA ASN A 63 -5.29 -10.11 -17.79
C ASN A 63 -5.53 -8.65 -17.41
N VAL A 64 -4.44 -7.89 -17.35
CA VAL A 64 -4.47 -6.45 -17.10
C VAL A 64 -4.53 -5.76 -18.47
N GLU A 65 -5.64 -5.08 -18.71
CA GLU A 65 -5.98 -4.51 -20.03
C GLU A 65 -5.78 -3.00 -20.07
N GLY A 66 -5.70 -2.34 -18.91
CA GLY A 66 -5.52 -0.91 -18.82
C GLY A 66 -5.34 -0.41 -17.40
N GLN A 67 -5.34 0.91 -17.26
CA GLN A 67 -5.11 1.60 -15.99
C GLN A 67 -6.23 1.34 -14.98
N ILE A 68 -7.49 1.35 -15.41
CA ILE A 68 -8.64 1.09 -14.54
C ILE A 68 -9.50 0.00 -15.16
N GLN A 69 -9.80 -1.04 -14.39
CA GLN A 69 -10.67 -2.13 -14.84
C GLN A 69 -11.48 -2.73 -13.69
N SER A 70 -12.67 -3.23 -14.01
CA SER A 70 -13.47 -4.02 -13.08
C SER A 70 -13.09 -5.49 -13.19
N ILE A 71 -12.96 -6.15 -12.05
CA ILE A 71 -12.75 -7.59 -11.96
C ILE A 71 -13.80 -8.19 -11.02
N PRO A 72 -14.18 -9.46 -11.14
CA PRO A 72 -15.19 -9.98 -10.23
C PRO A 72 -14.60 -10.18 -8.84
N THR A 73 -15.34 -9.71 -7.84
CA THR A 73 -14.90 -9.62 -6.44
C THR A 73 -14.48 -10.98 -5.90
N THR A 74 -13.30 -10.99 -5.26
CA THR A 74 -12.84 -12.12 -4.46
C THR A 74 -13.17 -11.87 -3.00
N THR A 75 -13.92 -12.78 -2.38
CA THR A 75 -14.27 -12.70 -0.96
C THR A 75 -13.32 -13.55 -0.13
N PHE A 76 -12.82 -12.97 0.96
CA PHE A 76 -12.04 -13.63 1.99
C PHE A 76 -12.83 -13.65 3.31
N ASN A 77 -12.44 -14.53 4.22
CA ASN A 77 -12.83 -14.46 5.62
C ASN A 77 -11.66 -13.94 6.46
N THR A 78 -11.97 -13.28 7.56
CA THR A 78 -11.01 -13.04 8.63
C THR A 78 -10.34 -14.34 9.05
N GLY A 79 -9.01 -14.31 9.15
CA GLY A 79 -8.17 -15.48 9.40
C GLY A 79 -7.55 -16.10 8.14
N ASP A 80 -8.10 -15.82 6.95
CA ASP A 80 -7.55 -16.34 5.70
C ASP A 80 -6.17 -15.78 5.43
N THR A 81 -5.27 -16.64 4.93
CA THR A 81 -4.01 -16.21 4.33
C THR A 81 -4.23 -15.97 2.86
N VAL A 82 -4.08 -14.71 2.45
CA VAL A 82 -4.26 -14.26 1.08
C VAL A 82 -2.90 -14.19 0.39
N LYS A 83 -2.90 -14.56 -0.90
CA LYS A 83 -1.76 -14.36 -1.80
C LYS A 83 -2.21 -13.62 -3.04
N ILE A 84 -1.59 -12.47 -3.29
CA ILE A 84 -1.76 -11.72 -4.53
C ILE A 84 -0.42 -11.71 -5.25
N ARG A 85 -0.43 -12.16 -6.50
CA ARG A 85 0.75 -12.28 -7.35
C ARG A 85 0.62 -11.33 -8.52
N LEU A 86 1.66 -10.53 -8.73
CA LEU A 86 1.79 -9.63 -9.86
C LEU A 86 2.94 -10.08 -10.75
N VAL A 87 2.72 -10.18 -12.05
CA VAL A 87 3.81 -10.31 -13.02
C VAL A 87 4.06 -8.91 -13.58
N VAL A 88 5.16 -8.30 -13.14
CA VAL A 88 5.56 -6.94 -13.52
C VAL A 88 6.62 -7.05 -14.62
N TYR A 89 6.34 -6.48 -15.78
CA TYR A 89 7.29 -6.27 -16.86
C TYR A 89 7.94 -4.90 -16.71
N GLU A 90 9.26 -4.85 -16.88
CA GLU A 90 10.07 -3.63 -16.87
C GLU A 90 11.06 -3.67 -18.03
N ASN A 91 10.98 -2.69 -18.94
CA ASN A 91 11.69 -2.70 -20.22
C ASN A 91 13.20 -2.46 -20.06
N SER A 92 13.63 -1.77 -19.02
CA SER A 92 15.05 -1.63 -18.65
C SER A 92 15.59 -2.85 -17.87
N GLY A 93 14.78 -3.90 -17.71
CA GLY A 93 15.14 -5.17 -17.10
C GLY A 93 14.73 -5.28 -15.64
N VAL A 94 14.68 -6.51 -15.10
CA VAL A 94 14.22 -6.77 -13.71
C VAL A 94 14.99 -6.01 -12.63
N SER A 95 16.26 -5.70 -12.91
CA SER A 95 17.07 -4.89 -12.01
C SER A 95 16.67 -3.42 -12.02
N ALA A 96 15.97 -2.90 -13.03
CA ALA A 96 15.51 -1.52 -13.07
C ALA A 96 14.28 -1.29 -12.20
N LEU A 97 13.42 -2.31 -11.98
CA LEU A 97 12.26 -2.21 -11.10
C LEU A 97 12.68 -1.79 -9.69
N ARG A 98 12.06 -0.72 -9.18
CA ARG A 98 12.38 -0.15 -7.88
C ARG A 98 11.28 -0.38 -6.86
N HIS A 99 10.03 -0.35 -7.31
CA HIS A 99 8.89 -0.38 -6.42
C HIS A 99 7.69 -1.04 -7.05
N THR A 100 6.98 -1.79 -6.22
CA THR A 100 5.63 -2.27 -6.50
C THR A 100 4.85 -2.25 -5.19
N ALA A 101 3.84 -1.40 -5.09
CA ALA A 101 2.89 -1.37 -3.97
C ALA A 101 1.57 -2.00 -4.36
N LEU A 102 0.94 -2.65 -3.39
CA LEU A 102 -0.42 -3.13 -3.44
C LEU A 102 -1.20 -2.51 -2.28
N SER A 103 -2.23 -1.75 -2.62
CA SER A 103 -3.15 -1.11 -1.67
C SER A 103 -4.53 -1.73 -1.77
N ILE A 104 -5.15 -2.01 -0.62
CA ILE A 104 -6.58 -2.24 -0.50
C ILE A 104 -7.21 -0.89 -0.16
N SER A 105 -8.10 -0.38 -1.01
CA SER A 105 -8.59 0.99 -0.90
C SER A 105 -10.10 1.09 -1.04
N ASP A 106 -10.70 1.97 -0.24
CA ASP A 106 -11.95 2.61 -0.60
C ASP A 106 -11.62 3.64 -1.70
N TYR A 107 -12.10 3.41 -2.91
CA TYR A 107 -11.71 4.16 -4.10
C TYR A 107 -12.96 4.51 -4.92
N ALA A 108 -13.27 5.80 -4.99
CA ALA A 108 -14.24 6.34 -5.94
C ALA A 108 -13.53 6.95 -7.16
N ASP A 109 -12.48 7.73 -6.91
CA ASP A 109 -11.59 8.33 -7.90
C ASP A 109 -10.28 8.76 -7.23
N ASP A 110 -9.32 9.28 -8.00
CA ASP A 110 -8.00 9.70 -7.49
C ASP A 110 -8.05 10.76 -6.38
N LYS A 111 -9.11 11.58 -6.31
CA LYS A 111 -9.29 12.60 -5.27
C LYS A 111 -10.03 12.06 -4.04
N HIS A 112 -10.73 10.95 -4.20
CA HIS A 112 -11.54 10.30 -3.18
C HIS A 112 -11.04 8.86 -2.98
N ARG A 113 -9.76 8.75 -2.63
CA ARG A 113 -9.06 7.51 -2.31
C ARG A 113 -8.70 7.48 -0.83
N SER A 114 -9.00 6.37 -0.17
CA SER A 114 -8.59 6.07 1.21
C SER A 114 -8.07 4.64 1.30
N ASP A 115 -6.75 4.50 1.41
CA ASP A 115 -6.11 3.20 1.54
C ASP A 115 -6.34 2.64 2.95
N LEU A 116 -6.92 1.45 3.03
CA LEU A 116 -7.08 0.70 4.28
C LEU A 116 -5.74 0.11 4.74
N ALA A 117 -5.01 -0.48 3.79
CA ALA A 117 -3.69 -1.01 4.01
C ALA A 117 -2.90 -1.06 2.70
N THR A 118 -1.59 -0.84 2.79
CA THR A 118 -0.65 -0.90 1.67
C THR A 118 0.53 -1.79 2.05
N VAL A 119 0.92 -2.69 1.15
CA VAL A 119 2.13 -3.50 1.24
C VAL A 119 2.98 -3.18 0.01
N SER A 120 4.24 -2.80 0.20
CA SER A 120 5.16 -2.56 -0.91
C SER A 120 6.34 -3.53 -0.91
N PHE A 121 6.78 -3.85 -2.12
CA PHE A 121 8.12 -4.31 -2.42
C PHE A 121 8.95 -3.11 -2.85
N ASP A 122 10.12 -2.95 -2.26
CA ASP A 122 11.08 -1.91 -2.62
C ASP A 122 12.45 -2.52 -2.89
N GLN A 123 13.14 -2.00 -3.89
CA GLN A 123 14.49 -2.38 -4.25
C GLN A 123 15.36 -1.11 -4.38
N ASN A 124 16.45 -1.03 -3.61
CA ASN A 124 17.42 0.06 -3.73
C ASN A 124 18.43 -0.18 -4.87
N PHE A 125 19.19 0.84 -5.27
CA PHE A 125 20.16 0.74 -6.39
C PHE A 125 21.29 -0.29 -6.17
N LEU A 126 21.47 -0.78 -4.94
CA LEU A 126 22.41 -1.86 -4.61
C LEU A 126 21.77 -3.27 -4.69
N GLY A 127 20.49 -3.35 -5.08
CA GLY A 127 19.73 -4.60 -5.15
C GLY A 127 19.19 -5.10 -3.81
N THR A 128 19.28 -4.30 -2.73
CA THR A 128 18.67 -4.66 -1.44
C THR A 128 17.16 -4.56 -1.56
N LYS A 129 16.46 -5.63 -1.18
CA LYS A 129 15.01 -5.78 -1.26
C LYS A 129 14.38 -5.62 0.12
N THR A 130 13.31 -4.84 0.23
CA THR A 130 12.59 -4.61 1.49
C THR A 130 11.08 -4.71 1.27
N THR A 131 10.37 -5.04 2.35
CA THR A 131 8.91 -4.89 2.42
C THR A 131 8.59 -3.73 3.34
N VAL A 132 7.70 -2.83 2.91
CA VAL A 132 7.11 -1.80 3.78
C VAL A 132 5.61 -2.06 3.88
N VAL A 133 5.06 -1.89 5.08
CA VAL A 133 3.63 -2.09 5.36
C VAL A 133 3.10 -0.85 6.04
N THR A 134 2.05 -0.27 5.46
CA THR A 134 1.27 0.82 6.05
C THR A 134 -0.14 0.30 6.29
N ASP A 135 -0.49 0.07 7.55
CA ASP A 135 -1.78 -0.47 7.95
C ASP A 135 -2.14 0.10 9.33
N HIS A 136 -2.81 1.25 9.34
CA HIS A 136 -3.05 2.00 10.57
C HIS A 136 -4.05 1.30 11.49
N ASP A 137 -5.04 0.64 10.90
CA ASP A 137 -6.16 0.03 11.62
C ASP A 137 -5.99 -1.48 11.83
N GLY A 138 -4.91 -2.07 11.32
CA GLY A 138 -4.57 -3.49 11.52
C GLY A 138 -5.46 -4.44 10.73
N TYR A 139 -5.73 -4.13 9.46
CA TYR A 139 -6.45 -5.01 8.53
C TYR A 139 -5.66 -6.26 8.15
N LEU A 140 -4.32 -6.17 8.13
CA LEU A 140 -3.41 -7.19 7.62
C LEU A 140 -2.45 -7.69 8.73
N GLY A 141 -2.27 -9.00 8.80
CA GLY A 141 -1.34 -9.67 9.73
C GLY A 141 -0.20 -10.33 8.97
N GLY A 142 1.04 -10.13 9.43
CA GLY A 142 2.22 -10.79 8.85
C GLY A 142 2.43 -10.51 7.36
N ALA A 143 2.08 -9.30 6.91
CA ALA A 143 2.20 -8.92 5.51
C ALA A 143 3.66 -8.94 5.01
N THR A 144 3.86 -9.53 3.84
CA THR A 144 5.16 -9.66 3.17
C THR A 144 5.04 -9.42 1.68
N ALA A 145 6.12 -8.95 1.05
CA ALA A 145 6.25 -8.86 -0.39
C ALA A 145 7.57 -9.53 -0.84
N LYS A 146 7.49 -10.44 -1.81
CA LYS A 146 8.66 -11.17 -2.33
C LYS A 146 8.73 -11.06 -3.85
N ALA A 147 9.89 -10.60 -4.35
CA ALA A 147 10.16 -10.50 -5.78
C ALA A 147 11.04 -11.67 -6.26
N THR A 148 10.59 -12.36 -7.30
CA THR A 148 11.32 -13.45 -7.98
C THR A 148 11.45 -13.12 -9.46
N GLU A 149 12.66 -13.17 -9.99
CA GLU A 149 12.91 -12.96 -11.42
C GLU A 149 12.35 -14.14 -12.23
N LEU A 150 11.54 -13.85 -13.25
CA LEU A 150 11.00 -14.87 -14.16
C LEU A 150 11.81 -14.96 -15.45
N ASN A 151 12.26 -13.81 -15.95
CA ASN A 151 13.13 -13.65 -17.11
C ASN A 151 13.86 -12.29 -17.01
N GLU A 152 14.56 -11.86 -18.07
CA GLU A 152 15.33 -10.60 -18.10
C GLU A 152 14.50 -9.34 -17.83
N PHE A 153 13.20 -9.36 -18.17
CA PHE A 153 12.30 -8.19 -18.09
C PHE A 153 11.13 -8.38 -17.11
N SER A 154 10.82 -9.61 -16.69
CA SER A 154 9.64 -9.88 -15.86
C SER A 154 9.99 -10.33 -14.45
N THR A 155 9.37 -9.68 -13.46
CA THR A 155 9.45 -10.01 -12.04
C THR A 155 8.09 -10.47 -11.52
N LEU A 156 8.05 -11.61 -10.84
CA LEU A 156 6.90 -12.01 -10.02
C LEU A 156 7.01 -11.35 -8.65
N VAL A 157 6.10 -10.44 -8.32
CA VAL A 157 5.94 -9.86 -6.99
C VAL A 157 4.77 -10.57 -6.28
N GLU A 158 5.07 -11.40 -5.28
CA GLU A 158 4.07 -12.07 -4.44
C GLU A 158 3.88 -11.31 -3.13
N PHE A 159 2.69 -10.76 -2.95
CA PHE A 159 2.20 -10.23 -1.67
C PHE A 159 1.48 -11.33 -0.92
N SER A 160 1.82 -11.51 0.36
CA SER A 160 1.12 -12.45 1.24
C SER A 160 0.85 -11.83 2.59
N PHE A 161 -0.39 -11.95 3.06
CA PHE A 161 -0.85 -11.42 4.33
C PHE A 161 -2.02 -12.24 4.86
N LYS A 162 -2.24 -12.19 6.17
CA LYS A 162 -3.43 -12.72 6.82
C LYS A 162 -4.47 -11.62 6.95
N VAL A 163 -5.73 -11.90 6.65
CA VAL A 163 -6.83 -10.94 6.88
C VAL A 163 -7.16 -10.92 8.36
N MET A 164 -7.02 -9.76 9.01
CA MET A 164 -7.24 -9.59 10.44
C MET A 164 -8.54 -8.88 10.75
N ARG A 165 -9.06 -8.05 9.85
CA ARG A 165 -10.34 -7.35 10.00
C ARG A 165 -11.19 -7.47 8.74
N PRO A 166 -12.53 -7.49 8.88
CA PRO A 166 -13.42 -7.41 7.74
C PRO A 166 -13.32 -6.01 7.09
N PHE A 167 -13.62 -5.95 5.80
CA PHE A 167 -13.72 -4.70 5.05
C PHE A 167 -14.73 -4.86 3.92
N GLU A 168 -15.45 -3.77 3.62
CA GLU A 168 -16.41 -3.70 2.52
C GLU A 168 -15.74 -3.91 1.16
N THR A 169 -16.54 -4.09 0.12
CA THR A 169 -16.02 -4.28 -1.24
C THR A 169 -15.10 -3.12 -1.61
N SER A 170 -13.82 -3.42 -1.82
CA SER A 170 -12.73 -2.46 -1.96
C SER A 170 -11.99 -2.68 -3.28
N ALA A 171 -11.36 -1.61 -3.77
CA ALA A 171 -10.44 -1.69 -4.89
C ALA A 171 -9.11 -2.33 -4.46
N VAL A 172 -8.42 -2.95 -5.41
CA VAL A 172 -6.99 -3.23 -5.32
C VAL A 172 -6.29 -2.24 -6.22
N ILE A 173 -5.39 -1.45 -5.68
CA ILE A 173 -4.58 -0.50 -6.45
C ILE A 173 -3.15 -0.99 -6.44
N VAL A 174 -2.54 -1.08 -7.62
CA VAL A 174 -1.13 -1.40 -7.78
C VAL A 174 -0.41 -0.18 -8.31
N GLU A 175 0.67 0.22 -7.66
CA GLU A 175 1.56 1.28 -8.13
C GLU A 175 2.94 0.70 -8.36
N SER A 176 3.56 0.99 -9.48
CA SER A 176 4.93 0.55 -9.76
C SER A 176 5.75 1.67 -10.38
N TRP A 177 7.04 1.73 -10.05
CA TRP A 177 7.98 2.65 -10.67
C TRP A 177 9.38 2.05 -10.82
N ASP A 178 10.10 2.55 -11.83
CA ASP A 178 11.42 2.09 -12.23
C ASP A 178 12.55 3.02 -11.75
N ALA A 179 13.80 2.72 -12.13
CA ALA A 179 14.97 3.51 -11.76
C ALA A 179 14.95 4.95 -12.32
N ASN A 180 14.15 5.20 -13.36
CA ASN A 180 13.99 6.51 -13.99
C ASN A 180 12.76 7.27 -13.49
N LEU A 181 12.03 6.71 -12.52
CA LEU A 181 10.77 7.23 -11.98
C LEU A 181 9.61 7.23 -13.00
N SER A 182 9.73 6.46 -14.09
CA SER A 182 8.59 6.09 -14.91
C SER A 182 7.66 5.24 -14.07
N SER A 183 6.39 5.66 -13.97
CA SER A 183 5.44 5.07 -13.02
C SER A 183 4.12 4.72 -13.69
N ARG A 184 3.49 3.65 -13.23
CA ARG A 184 2.14 3.26 -13.64
C ARG A 184 1.31 2.85 -12.44
N THR A 185 0.03 3.19 -12.50
CA THR A 185 -0.97 2.79 -11.52
C THR A 185 -2.03 1.91 -12.18
N ASN A 186 -2.34 0.76 -11.62
CA ASN A 186 -3.46 -0.08 -12.05
C ASN A 186 -4.51 -0.15 -10.93
N VAL A 187 -5.74 0.24 -11.22
CA VAL A 187 -6.88 0.20 -10.30
C VAL A 187 -7.83 -0.91 -10.72
N PHE A 188 -7.96 -1.91 -9.85
CA PHE A 188 -8.92 -3.00 -9.98
C PHE A 188 -10.14 -2.71 -9.12
N LEU A 189 -11.21 -2.23 -9.76
CA LEU A 189 -12.44 -1.82 -9.09
C LEU A 189 -13.18 -3.03 -8.49
N ASN A 190 -13.70 -2.85 -7.28
CA ASN A 190 -14.50 -3.86 -6.55
C ASN A 190 -13.81 -5.24 -6.48
N ALA A 191 -12.49 -5.24 -6.34
CA ALA A 191 -11.65 -6.42 -6.47
C ALA A 191 -11.79 -7.40 -5.29
N VAL A 192 -11.87 -6.89 -4.06
CA VAL A 192 -11.78 -7.72 -2.86
C VAL A 192 -12.78 -7.31 -1.78
N ARG A 193 -13.20 -8.26 -0.95
CA ARG A 193 -14.00 -8.05 0.27
C ARG A 193 -13.53 -9.01 1.35
N ALA A 194 -13.62 -8.63 2.61
CA ALA A 194 -13.41 -9.55 3.73
C ALA A 194 -14.60 -9.56 4.69
N ASP A 195 -15.09 -10.76 4.99
CA ASP A 195 -16.22 -10.99 5.91
C ASP A 195 -15.72 -11.63 7.24
N GLY A 196 -16.56 -11.56 8.28
CA GLY A 196 -16.31 -12.16 9.60
C GLY A 196 -15.87 -11.17 10.69
N ASP A 197 -15.47 -11.70 11.85
CA ASP A 197 -15.15 -10.88 13.02
C ASP A 197 -13.68 -10.45 13.08
N PRO A 198 -13.36 -9.22 13.54
CA PRO A 198 -11.98 -8.80 13.77
C PRO A 198 -11.19 -9.76 14.65
N ILE A 199 -10.05 -10.23 14.15
CA ILE A 199 -9.05 -10.96 14.93
C ILE A 199 -8.20 -9.91 15.65
N VAL A 200 -8.51 -9.68 16.92
CA VAL A 200 -7.61 -8.94 17.79
C VAL A 200 -6.46 -9.87 18.14
N GLU A 201 -5.30 -9.69 17.48
CA GLU A 201 -4.08 -10.29 17.97
C GLU A 201 -3.85 -9.70 19.36
N LYS A 202 -4.13 -10.51 20.40
CA LYS A 202 -3.71 -10.15 21.75
C LYS A 202 -2.22 -9.94 21.63
N ALA A 203 -1.78 -8.69 21.77
CA ALA A 203 -0.37 -8.39 21.94
C ALA A 203 0.15 -9.45 22.90
N PRO A 204 1.29 -10.12 22.60
CA PRO A 204 1.87 -11.01 23.58
C PRO A 204 1.86 -10.22 24.88
N ILE A 205 1.31 -10.81 25.93
CA ILE A 205 1.47 -10.27 27.27
C ILE A 205 2.99 -10.33 27.45
N ARG A 206 3.70 -9.30 26.98
CA ARG A 206 4.97 -8.92 27.55
C ARG A 206 4.55 -8.83 29.01
N PRO A 207 5.07 -9.67 29.91
CA PRO A 207 4.86 -9.39 31.32
C PRO A 207 5.22 -7.93 31.41
N ALA A 208 4.25 -7.08 31.76
CA ALA A 208 4.58 -5.71 32.08
C ALA A 208 5.71 -5.91 33.07
N ASN A 209 6.93 -5.45 32.75
CA ASN A 209 7.84 -5.17 33.84
C ASN A 209 7.01 -4.19 34.66
N ILE A 210 6.41 -4.69 35.74
CA ILE A 210 5.53 -3.92 36.59
C ILE A 210 6.51 -2.99 37.27
N VAL A 211 6.90 -1.92 36.58
CA VAL A 211 7.71 -0.86 37.14
C VAL A 211 6.90 -0.37 38.33
N PRO A 212 7.34 -0.66 39.57
CA PRO A 212 6.57 -0.32 40.74
C PRO A 212 6.46 1.20 40.81
N ALA A 213 5.42 1.71 41.49
CA ALA A 213 5.34 3.15 41.70
C ALA A 213 6.65 3.67 42.36
N PRO A 214 7.12 4.89 42.04
CA PRO A 214 8.37 5.46 42.56
C PRO A 214 8.60 5.25 44.06
N LEU A 215 7.59 5.56 44.87
CA LEU A 215 7.67 5.40 46.32
C LEU A 215 7.78 3.93 46.78
N LYS A 216 7.31 2.98 45.98
CA LYS A 216 7.50 1.54 46.27
C LYS A 216 8.93 1.10 45.97
N GLN A 217 9.57 1.67 44.95
CA GLN A 217 10.97 1.38 44.62
C GLN A 217 11.89 1.93 45.72
N VAL A 218 11.65 3.17 46.18
CA VAL A 218 12.38 3.76 47.31
C VAL A 218 12.20 2.95 48.60
N LYS A 219 10.97 2.51 48.89
CA LYS A 219 10.70 1.61 50.04
C LYS A 219 11.40 0.24 49.92
N ALA A 220 11.76 -0.17 48.71
CA ALA A 220 12.52 -1.39 48.44
C ALA A 220 14.04 -1.16 48.44
N GLY A 221 14.52 0.06 48.71
CA GLY A 221 15.94 0.40 48.81
C GLY A 221 16.56 0.99 47.54
N VAL A 222 15.76 1.38 46.55
CA VAL A 222 16.25 2.11 45.37
C VAL A 222 16.43 3.59 45.72
N GLU A 223 17.59 4.16 45.41
CA GLU A 223 17.84 5.59 45.63
C GLU A 223 16.89 6.44 44.75
N PRO A 224 16.42 7.61 45.22
CA PRO A 224 15.46 8.43 44.48
C PRO A 224 15.85 8.72 43.03
N GLU A 225 17.14 8.94 42.76
CA GLU A 225 17.71 9.26 41.44
C GLU A 225 17.79 8.03 40.52
N GLN A 226 17.68 6.83 41.07
CA GLN A 226 17.75 5.55 40.37
C GLN A 226 16.38 4.92 40.13
N VAL A 227 15.29 5.63 40.45
CA VAL A 227 13.94 5.16 40.22
C VAL A 227 13.66 5.04 38.72
N GLU A 228 13.23 3.85 38.30
CA GLU A 228 12.83 3.63 36.91
C GLU A 228 11.38 4.08 36.69
N CYS A 229 11.15 4.80 35.59
CA CYS A 229 9.81 5.16 35.13
C CYS A 229 9.33 4.23 34.02
N ARG A 230 8.01 4.11 33.90
CA ARG A 230 7.39 3.42 32.76
C ARG A 230 7.68 4.21 31.48
N GLU A 231 7.71 3.51 30.36
CA GLU A 231 7.85 4.13 29.04
C GLU A 231 6.85 5.30 28.87
N GLY A 232 7.34 6.44 28.39
CA GLY A 232 6.56 7.67 28.24
C GLY A 232 6.49 8.58 29.47
N PHE A 233 7.12 8.21 30.58
CA PHE A 233 7.22 9.04 31.80
C PHE A 233 8.68 9.41 32.11
N GLU A 234 8.85 10.57 32.71
CA GLU A 234 10.13 11.15 33.12
C GLU A 234 10.21 11.22 34.66
N LEU A 235 11.38 10.91 35.21
CA LEU A 235 11.65 11.01 36.65
C LEU A 235 11.88 12.47 37.04
N VAL A 236 11.18 12.92 38.07
CA VAL A 236 11.42 14.19 38.75
C VAL A 236 11.54 13.97 40.26
N ILE A 237 12.46 14.68 40.90
CA ILE A 237 12.64 14.66 42.37
C ILE A 237 12.07 15.96 42.92
N ARG A 238 11.11 15.90 43.84
CA ARG A 238 10.53 17.12 44.42
C ARG A 238 11.56 17.89 45.24
N SER A 239 11.78 19.17 44.94
CA SER A 239 12.78 20.03 45.61
C SER A 239 12.61 20.10 47.14
N VAL A 240 11.35 20.14 47.60
CA VAL A 240 11.02 20.29 49.03
C VAL A 240 11.14 18.99 49.81
N THR A 241 10.78 17.85 49.21
CA THR A 241 10.62 16.59 49.96
C THR A 241 11.61 15.50 49.57
N GLY A 242 12.43 15.70 48.52
CA GLY A 242 13.32 14.69 47.97
C GLY A 242 12.59 13.46 47.41
N ALA A 243 11.27 13.55 47.19
CA ALA A 243 10.46 12.39 46.82
C ALA A 243 10.43 12.24 45.29
N PRO A 244 10.73 11.03 44.76
CA PRO A 244 10.68 10.79 43.33
C PRO A 244 9.24 10.64 42.83
N ALA A 245 8.98 11.17 41.65
CA ALA A 245 7.73 11.00 40.91
C ALA A 245 8.02 10.76 39.43
N CYS A 246 7.23 9.89 38.80
CA CYS A 246 7.22 9.72 37.35
C CYS A 246 6.04 10.49 36.79
N VAL A 247 6.31 11.47 35.93
CA VAL A 247 5.30 12.35 35.32
C VAL A 247 5.48 12.39 33.81
N TYR A 248 4.50 12.90 33.07
CA TYR A 248 4.70 13.13 31.64
C TYR A 248 5.77 14.21 31.41
N PRO A 249 6.57 14.14 30.32
CA PRO A 249 7.62 15.12 30.04
C PRO A 249 7.15 16.58 30.08
N PHE A 250 5.97 16.86 29.51
CA PHE A 250 5.37 18.21 29.58
C PHE A 250 5.08 18.67 31.02
N THR A 251 4.65 17.75 31.89
CA THR A 251 4.46 18.04 33.31
C THR A 251 5.80 18.23 34.03
N ALA A 252 6.82 17.45 33.69
CA ALA A 252 8.16 17.62 34.24
C ALA A 252 8.69 19.03 33.95
N GLU A 253 8.54 19.51 32.72
CA GLU A 253 8.93 20.86 32.31
C GLU A 253 8.22 21.95 33.12
N ILE A 254 6.90 21.85 33.30
CA ILE A 254 6.13 22.79 34.12
C ILE A 254 6.66 22.81 35.57
N LEU A 255 6.91 21.64 36.15
CA LEU A 255 7.37 21.53 37.53
C LEU A 255 8.79 22.10 37.71
N ARG A 256 9.67 21.96 36.71
CA ARG A 256 10.99 22.60 36.69
C ARG A 256 10.86 24.11 36.61
N ASN A 257 9.99 24.64 35.75
CA ASN A 257 9.75 26.08 35.61
C ASN A 257 9.15 26.74 36.87
N TRP A 258 8.58 25.95 37.78
CA TRP A 258 8.04 26.41 39.06
C TRP A 258 9.00 26.15 40.23
N ASP A 259 10.25 25.75 39.97
CA ASP A 259 11.26 25.38 40.99
C ASP A 259 10.77 24.30 41.98
N MET A 260 9.84 23.45 41.53
CA MET A 260 9.25 22.37 42.33
C MET A 260 10.03 21.05 42.23
N VAL A 261 11.02 21.00 41.35
CA VAL A 261 11.92 19.86 41.12
C VAL A 261 13.31 20.25 41.58
N ALA A 262 14.05 19.34 42.20
CA ALA A 262 15.45 19.55 42.54
C ALA A 262 16.27 19.70 41.26
N ASP A 263 17.20 20.66 41.26
CA ASP A 263 18.21 20.76 40.22
C ASP A 263 19.17 19.57 40.37
N ASN A 264 19.33 18.80 39.29
CA ASN A 264 20.33 17.74 39.21
C ASN A 264 21.67 18.30 38.73
#